data_AF-A0A923A2A6-F1
#
_entry.id   AF-A0A923A2A6-F1
#
_cell.length_a   1.000
_cell.length_b   1.000
_cell.length_c   1.000
_cell.angle_alpha   90.00
_cell.angle_beta   90.00
_cell.angle_gamma   90.00
#
_symmetry.space_group_name_H-M   'P 1'
#
loop_
_entity.id
_entity.type
_entity.pdbx_description
1 polymer ?
#
loop_
_entity_poly.entity_id
_entity_poly.type
_entity_poly.pdbx_seq_one_letter_code
_entity_poly.pdbx_strand_id
1 'polypeptide(L)'
;MKTNSFYKIALLLLSLALILPGTALAGKMTIEGKINGANCVIDKKVCPMTPEDPHLALQADFVLSDAGGKYYFLPNLSRSQKSGLVNKDVRITGDLQGISLVASVIEERTSGNYQEVWNWEKISRSLSRGN
;
A
#
# COMPACT_ATOMS: atom_id res chain seq x y z
N MET A 1 6.03 61.67 -1.13
CA MET A 1 5.62 60.43 -1.82
C MET A 1 6.76 59.40 -1.76
N LYS A 2 6.76 58.50 -0.78
CA LYS A 2 7.78 57.43 -0.59
C LYS A 2 7.11 56.11 -0.19
N THR A 3 6.00 55.77 -0.83
CA THR A 3 5.26 54.52 -0.55
C THR A 3 5.56 53.44 -1.59
N ASN A 4 6.32 53.76 -2.66
CA ASN A 4 6.40 52.91 -3.85
C ASN A 4 7.34 51.69 -3.80
N SER A 5 8.18 51.60 -2.77
CA SER A 5 9.21 50.56 -2.67
C SER A 5 8.76 49.39 -1.78
N PHE A 6 8.01 49.67 -0.71
CA PHE A 6 7.60 48.67 0.27
C PHE A 6 6.67 47.61 -0.29
N TYR A 7 5.70 48.00 -1.12
CA TYR A 7 4.81 47.02 -1.74
C TYR A 7 5.49 46.20 -2.84
N LYS A 8 6.54 46.72 -3.49
CA LYS A 8 7.31 45.93 -4.47
C LYS A 8 8.14 44.85 -3.78
N ILE A 9 8.73 45.17 -2.63
CA ILE A 9 9.47 44.21 -1.80
C ILE A 9 8.50 43.16 -1.20
N ALA A 10 7.33 43.60 -0.73
CA ALA A 10 6.30 42.69 -0.23
C ALA A 10 5.75 41.77 -1.33
N LEU A 11 5.52 42.28 -2.54
CA LEU A 11 5.06 41.48 -3.68
C LEU A 11 6.14 40.48 -4.14
N LEU A 12 7.42 40.89 -4.12
CA LEU A 12 8.55 40.03 -4.45
C LEU A 12 8.70 38.88 -3.44
N LEU A 13 8.60 39.19 -2.14
CA LEU A 13 8.64 38.19 -1.06
C LEU A 13 7.44 37.22 -1.12
N LEU A 14 6.25 37.72 -1.45
CA LEU A 14 5.06 36.89 -1.63
C LEU A 14 5.19 35.97 -2.85
N SER A 15 5.77 36.46 -3.96
CA SER A 15 6.02 35.64 -5.15
C SER A 15 7.08 34.57 -4.95
N LEU A 16 8.09 34.83 -4.10
CA LEU A 16 9.15 33.86 -3.78
C LEU A 16 8.65 32.73 -2.86
N ALA A 17 7.64 32.99 -2.04
CA ALA A 17 7.02 31.99 -1.17
C ALA A 17 6.18 30.93 -1.93
N LEU A 18 5.76 31.21 -3.18
CA LEU A 18 4.97 30.27 -3.99
C LEU A 18 5.81 29.21 -4.72
N ILE A 19 7.15 29.29 -4.69
CA ILE A 19 8.04 28.37 -5.42
C ILE A 19 8.59 27.26 -4.52
N LEU A 20 7.94 26.96 -3.39
CA LEU A 20 8.30 25.78 -2.61
C LEU A 20 7.95 24.55 -3.46
N PRO A 21 8.95 23.80 -3.98
CA PRO A 21 8.66 22.54 -4.65
C PRO A 21 8.09 21.64 -3.58
N GLY A 22 6.81 21.29 -3.68
CA GLY A 22 6.25 20.23 -2.86
C GLY A 22 7.09 18.98 -3.12
N THR A 23 7.88 18.57 -2.14
CA THR A 23 8.58 17.30 -2.20
C THR A 23 7.49 16.24 -2.28
N ALA A 24 7.26 15.72 -3.48
CA ALA A 24 6.50 14.50 -3.65
C ALA A 24 7.28 13.43 -2.88
N LEU A 25 6.85 13.18 -1.64
CA LEU A 25 7.33 12.09 -0.83
C LEU A 25 6.92 10.80 -1.57
N ALA A 26 7.79 10.32 -2.45
CA ALA A 26 7.83 8.94 -2.90
C ALA A 26 8.26 8.05 -1.71
N GLY A 27 7.51 8.17 -0.61
CA GLY A 27 7.72 7.44 0.63
C GLY A 27 6.87 6.19 0.62
N LYS A 28 7.40 5.14 1.25
CA LYS A 28 6.63 3.93 1.49
C LYS A 28 5.35 4.28 2.24
N MET A 29 4.23 3.75 1.76
CA MET A 29 2.92 3.91 2.37
C MET A 29 2.58 2.65 3.15
N THR A 30 1.97 2.83 4.32
CA THR A 30 1.43 1.75 5.14
C THR A 30 -0.09 1.76 5.02
N ILE A 31 -0.65 0.64 4.55
CA ILE A 31 -2.10 0.47 4.35
C ILE A 31 -2.56 -0.71 5.20
N GLU A 32 -3.58 -0.48 6.01
CA GLU A 32 -4.26 -1.51 6.80
C GLU A 32 -5.51 -1.99 6.07
N GLY A 33 -5.78 -3.29 6.16
CA GLY A 33 -6.90 -3.89 5.44
C GLY A 33 -6.96 -5.39 5.55
N LYS A 34 -7.70 -6.01 4.63
CA LYS A 34 -7.80 -7.47 4.49
C LYS A 34 -7.39 -7.90 3.09
N ILE A 35 -6.82 -9.10 2.97
CA ILE A 35 -6.61 -9.71 1.65
C ILE A 35 -7.90 -10.41 1.22
N ASN A 36 -8.40 -10.07 0.04
CA ASN A 36 -9.61 -10.67 -0.54
C ASN A 36 -9.38 -11.05 -2.00
N GLY A 37 -10.25 -11.92 -2.53
CA GLY A 37 -10.23 -12.28 -3.96
C GLY A 37 -10.46 -11.04 -4.83
N ALA A 38 -9.64 -10.86 -5.87
CA ALA A 38 -9.73 -9.68 -6.72
C ALA A 38 -11.11 -9.56 -7.38
N ASN A 39 -11.65 -10.68 -7.89
CA ASN A 39 -12.92 -10.68 -8.63
C ASN A 39 -14.10 -10.26 -7.75
N CYS A 40 -14.19 -10.74 -6.51
CA CYS A 40 -15.31 -10.36 -5.63
C CYS A 40 -15.24 -8.88 -5.24
N VAL A 41 -14.04 -8.34 -4.98
CA VAL A 41 -13.85 -6.92 -4.66
C VAL A 41 -14.20 -6.03 -5.85
N ILE A 42 -13.68 -6.35 -7.04
CA ILE A 42 -13.89 -5.56 -8.26
C ILE A 42 -15.37 -5.59 -8.69
N ASP A 43 -16.00 -6.78 -8.65
CA ASP A 43 -17.41 -6.96 -8.99
C ASP A 43 -18.37 -6.45 -7.91
N LYS A 44 -17.86 -5.99 -6.75
CA LYS A 44 -18.65 -5.58 -5.57
C LYS A 44 -19.59 -6.69 -5.08
N LYS A 45 -19.12 -7.93 -5.12
CA LYS A 45 -19.82 -9.12 -4.60
C LYS A 45 -19.26 -9.51 -3.23
N VAL A 46 -20.02 -10.32 -2.49
CA VAL A 46 -19.57 -10.87 -1.21
C VAL A 46 -18.36 -11.78 -1.46
N CYS A 47 -17.26 -11.53 -0.77
CA CYS A 47 -16.07 -12.35 -0.84
C CYS A 47 -16.17 -13.58 0.06
N PRO A 48 -15.66 -14.75 -0.37
CA PRO A 48 -15.50 -15.92 0.48
C PRO A 48 -14.81 -15.59 1.81
N MET A 49 -15.36 -16.05 2.92
CA MET A 49 -14.89 -15.71 4.27
C MET A 49 -13.91 -16.72 4.87
N THR A 50 -13.81 -17.92 4.32
CA THR A 50 -13.02 -19.03 4.90
C THR A 50 -11.93 -19.50 3.94
N PRO A 51 -10.68 -19.70 4.39
CA PRO A 51 -9.58 -20.25 3.59
C PRO A 51 -9.90 -21.60 2.91
N GLU A 52 -10.83 -22.36 3.48
CA GLU A 52 -11.26 -23.68 3.02
C GLU A 52 -12.31 -23.60 1.90
N ASP A 53 -12.78 -22.39 1.54
CA ASP A 53 -13.76 -22.25 0.46
C ASP A 53 -13.11 -22.60 -0.90
N PRO A 54 -13.61 -23.62 -1.62
CA PRO A 54 -13.06 -24.01 -2.92
C PRO A 54 -13.11 -22.87 -3.95
N HIS A 55 -13.97 -21.86 -3.78
CA HIS A 55 -13.96 -20.66 -4.63
C HIS A 55 -12.62 -19.90 -4.56
N LEU A 56 -11.90 -19.96 -3.45
CA LEU A 56 -10.56 -19.36 -3.33
C LEU A 56 -9.56 -20.05 -4.25
N ALA A 57 -9.70 -21.36 -4.50
CA ALA A 57 -8.84 -22.08 -5.44
C ALA A 57 -9.02 -21.59 -6.89
N LEU A 58 -10.20 -21.05 -7.22
CA LEU A 58 -10.53 -20.53 -8.55
C LEU A 58 -10.21 -19.04 -8.73
N GLN A 59 -9.86 -18.32 -7.65
CA GLN A 59 -9.48 -16.91 -7.76
C GLN A 59 -8.16 -16.79 -8.54
N ALA A 60 -8.17 -16.00 -9.62
CA ALA A 60 -6.96 -15.74 -10.40
C ALA A 60 -5.94 -14.94 -9.57
N ASP A 61 -6.42 -13.96 -8.80
CA ASP A 61 -5.58 -13.14 -7.95
C ASP A 61 -6.32 -12.59 -6.72
N PHE A 62 -5.57 -11.94 -5.84
CA PHE A 62 -6.02 -11.34 -4.58
C PHE A 62 -5.51 -9.90 -4.45
N VAL A 63 -6.27 -9.07 -3.75
CA VAL A 63 -5.98 -7.66 -3.50
C VAL A 63 -6.07 -7.34 -2.01
N LEU A 64 -5.35 -6.32 -1.57
CA LEU A 64 -5.57 -5.67 -0.27
C LEU A 64 -6.78 -4.74 -0.41
N SER A 65 -7.82 -4.92 0.41
CA SER A 65 -8.93 -3.98 0.54
C SER A 65 -8.79 -3.17 1.84
N ASP A 66 -8.87 -1.85 1.76
CA ASP A 66 -8.84 -0.98 2.94
C ASP A 66 -10.25 -0.73 3.49
N ALA A 67 -10.34 -0.19 4.72
CA ALA A 67 -11.61 0.12 5.35
C ALA A 67 -12.42 1.20 4.59
N GLY A 68 -11.79 1.95 3.68
CA GLY A 68 -12.43 2.93 2.80
C GLY A 68 -12.99 2.33 1.52
N GLY A 69 -12.86 1.01 1.31
CA GLY A 69 -13.33 0.30 0.13
C GLY A 69 -12.42 0.45 -1.09
N LYS A 70 -11.22 1.03 -0.95
CA LYS A 70 -10.21 0.99 -2.00
C LYS A 70 -9.53 -0.37 -2.00
N TYR A 71 -8.96 -0.73 -3.14
CA TYR A 71 -8.20 -1.96 -3.28
C TYR A 71 -6.86 -1.75 -3.98
N TYR A 72 -5.90 -2.61 -3.65
CA TYR A 72 -4.54 -2.54 -4.15
C TYR A 72 -4.04 -3.92 -4.55
N PHE A 73 -3.52 -4.04 -5.77
CA PHE A 73 -2.81 -5.22 -6.24
C PHE A 73 -1.42 -5.29 -5.61
N LEU A 74 -0.96 -6.51 -5.31
CA LEU A 74 0.33 -6.79 -4.69
C LEU A 74 1.18 -7.58 -5.70
N PRO A 75 1.84 -6.92 -6.66
CA PRO A 75 2.43 -7.58 -7.83
C PRO A 75 3.70 -8.39 -7.53
N ASN A 76 4.41 -8.06 -6.45
CA ASN A 76 5.63 -8.77 -6.04
C ASN A 76 5.36 -9.95 -5.09
N LEU A 77 4.09 -10.24 -4.81
CA LEU A 77 3.68 -11.41 -4.05
C LEU A 77 3.12 -12.47 -4.98
N SER A 78 3.54 -13.72 -4.77
CA SER A 78 2.92 -14.87 -5.42
C SER A 78 1.47 -15.03 -4.98
N ARG A 79 0.66 -15.69 -5.83
CA ARG A 79 -0.72 -16.05 -5.49
C ARG A 79 -0.82 -16.83 -4.18
N SER A 80 0.10 -17.77 -3.94
CA SER A 80 0.14 -18.60 -2.73
C SER A 80 0.36 -17.77 -1.46
N GLN A 81 1.31 -16.82 -1.50
CA GLN A 81 1.55 -15.88 -0.39
C GLN A 81 0.31 -15.05 -0.09
N LYS A 82 -0.39 -14.59 -1.12
CA LYS A 82 -1.64 -13.83 -0.96
C LYS A 82 -2.77 -14.67 -0.40
N SER A 83 -2.98 -15.89 -0.93
CA SER A 83 -4.03 -16.78 -0.44
C SER A 83 -3.87 -17.17 1.03
N GLY A 84 -2.62 -17.31 1.51
CA GLY A 84 -2.35 -17.62 2.92
C GLY A 84 -2.72 -16.51 3.91
N LEU A 85 -3.01 -15.30 3.41
CA LEU A 85 -3.38 -14.12 4.20
C LEU A 85 -4.85 -13.71 4.01
N VAL A 86 -5.63 -14.50 3.28
CA VAL A 86 -7.04 -14.19 2.99
C VAL A 86 -7.84 -14.02 4.27
N ASN A 87 -8.64 -12.94 4.33
CA ASN A 87 -9.50 -12.51 5.43
C ASN A 87 -8.80 -12.17 6.75
N LYS A 88 -7.48 -12.28 6.80
CA LYS A 88 -6.67 -11.83 7.92
C LYS A 88 -6.57 -10.31 7.93
N ASP A 89 -6.56 -9.73 9.13
CA ASP A 89 -6.23 -8.31 9.28
C ASP A 89 -4.73 -8.13 9.06
N VAL A 90 -4.38 -7.36 8.05
CA VAL A 90 -3.00 -7.13 7.66
C VAL A 90 -2.68 -5.66 7.59
N ARG A 91 -1.41 -5.34 7.81
CA ARG A 91 -0.80 -4.05 7.56
C ARG A 91 0.33 -4.26 6.55
N ILE A 92 0.26 -3.59 5.42
CA ILE A 92 1.25 -3.71 4.34
C ILE A 92 1.93 -2.37 4.16
N THR A 93 3.26 -2.38 4.27
CA THR A 93 4.11 -1.22 3.99
C THR A 93 4.80 -1.44 2.66
N GLY A 94 4.72 -0.48 1.73
CA GLY A 94 5.28 -0.62 0.39
C GLY A 94 5.21 0.63 -0.47
N ASP A 95 5.64 0.51 -1.71
CA ASP A 95 5.63 1.61 -2.68
C ASP A 95 4.32 1.59 -3.47
N LEU A 96 3.52 2.64 -3.34
CA LEU A 96 2.23 2.77 -4.00
C LEU A 96 2.36 3.48 -5.35
N GLN A 97 1.88 2.84 -6.41
CA GLN A 97 1.82 3.37 -7.77
C GLN A 97 0.43 3.11 -8.36
N GLY A 98 -0.44 4.13 -8.29
CA GLY A 98 -1.85 3.96 -8.68
C GLY A 98 -2.57 2.96 -7.76
N ILE A 99 -3.04 1.85 -8.34
CA ILE A 99 -3.67 0.73 -7.59
C ILE A 99 -2.69 -0.42 -7.30
N SER A 100 -1.40 -0.24 -7.59
CA SER A 100 -0.38 -1.25 -7.36
C SER A 100 0.45 -0.89 -6.14
N LEU A 101 0.46 -1.76 -5.13
CA LEU A 101 1.26 -1.62 -3.92
C LEU A 101 2.38 -2.68 -3.95
N VAL A 102 3.61 -2.25 -4.24
CA VAL A 102 4.78 -3.14 -4.19
C VAL A 102 5.18 -3.31 -2.72
N ALA A 103 4.87 -4.47 -2.14
CA ALA A 103 5.04 -4.72 -0.72
C ALA A 103 6.53 -4.77 -0.32
N SER A 104 6.90 -4.03 0.72
CA SER A 104 8.20 -4.18 1.41
C SER A 104 8.07 -5.09 2.63
N VAL A 105 7.01 -4.91 3.43
CA VAL A 105 6.76 -5.65 4.67
C VAL A 105 5.26 -5.93 4.77
N ILE A 106 4.92 -7.14 5.22
CA ILE A 106 3.55 -7.53 5.57
C ILE A 106 3.53 -7.96 7.02
N GLU A 107 2.60 -7.39 7.76
CA GLU A 107 2.31 -7.75 9.15
C GLU A 107 0.88 -8.27 9.25
N GLU A 108 0.70 -9.38 9.95
CA GLU A 108 -0.59 -9.98 10.27
C GLU A 108 -0.97 -9.64 11.71
N ARG A 109 -2.24 -9.32 11.96
CA ARG A 109 -2.73 -9.10 13.32
C ARG A 109 -3.02 -10.44 14.00
N THR A 110 -2.25 -10.77 15.03
CA THR A 110 -2.42 -11.96 15.86
C THR A 110 -2.49 -11.55 17.33
N SER A 111 -3.54 -11.97 18.03
CA SER A 111 -3.74 -11.66 19.47
C SER A 111 -3.64 -10.17 19.79
N GLY A 112 -4.19 -9.31 18.92
CA GLY A 112 -4.21 -7.87 19.07
C GLY A 112 -2.96 -7.13 18.59
N ASN A 113 -1.85 -7.83 18.33
CA ASN A 113 -0.58 -7.24 17.90
C ASN A 113 -0.28 -7.56 16.44
N TYR A 114 0.42 -6.68 15.75
CA TYR A 114 0.92 -6.94 14.40
C TYR A 114 2.24 -7.71 14.46
N GLN A 115 2.33 -8.80 13.71
CA GLN A 115 3.50 -9.68 13.61
C GLN A 115 3.98 -9.73 12.17
N GLU A 116 5.28 -9.54 11.94
CA GLU A 116 5.85 -9.64 10.58
C GLU A 116 5.73 -11.07 10.05
N VAL A 117 5.08 -11.23 8.91
CA VAL A 117 4.91 -12.53 8.23
C VAL A 117 5.66 -12.60 6.91
N TRP A 118 6.06 -11.46 6.36
CA TRP A 118 6.80 -11.39 5.10
C TRP A 118 7.62 -10.10 5.00
N ASN A 119 8.85 -10.19 4.48
CA ASN A 119 9.75 -9.06 4.33
C ASN A 119 10.66 -9.20 3.10
N TRP A 120 10.52 -8.29 2.14
CA TRP A 120 11.24 -8.32 0.86
C TRP A 120 12.77 -8.24 1.04
N GLU A 121 13.23 -7.43 1.99
CA GLU A 121 14.66 -7.22 2.21
C GLU A 121 15.31 -8.49 2.75
N LYS A 122 14.64 -9.18 3.68
CA LYS A 122 15.12 -10.47 4.23
C LYS A 122 15.18 -11.54 3.14
N ILE A 123 14.16 -11.62 2.29
CA ILE A 123 14.06 -12.58 1.18
C ILE A 123 15.12 -12.31 0.11
N SER A 124 15.24 -11.06 -0.35
CA SER A 124 16.24 -10.71 -1.36
C SER A 124 17.67 -10.95 -0.86
N ARG A 125 17.95 -10.64 0.42
CA ARG A 125 19.25 -10.95 1.04
C ARG A 125 19.55 -12.45 1.12
N SER A 126 18.55 -13.32 1.35
CA SER A 126 18.78 -14.77 1.39
C SER A 126 19.05 -15.34 0.00
N LEU A 127 18.34 -14.85 -1.02
CA LEU A 127 18.56 -15.25 -2.42
C LEU A 127 19.95 -14.86 -2.92
N SER A 128 20.44 -13.66 -2.58
CA SER A 128 21.77 -13.21 -2.99
C SER A 128 22.94 -13.93 -2.30
N ARG A 129 22.71 -14.60 -1.16
CA ARG A 129 23.73 -15.37 -0.42
C ARG A 129 23.78 -16.85 -0.79
N GLY A 130 22.75 -17.35 -1.50
CA GLY A 130 22.64 -18.74 -1.91
C GLY A 130 23.24 -19.05 -3.29
N ASN A 131 23.87 -18.06 -3.93
CA ASN A 131 24.59 -18.18 -5.21
C ASN A 131 26.10 -18.10 -5.00
#